data_AF-A0AAN8QEV7-F1
#
_entry.id   AF-A0AAN8QEV7-F1
#
_cell.length_a   1.000
_cell.length_b   1.000
_cell.length_c   1.000
_cell.angle_alpha   90.00
_cell.angle_beta   90.00
_cell.angle_gamma   90.00
#
_symmetry.space_group_name_H-M   'P 1'
#
loop_
_entity.id
_entity.type
_entity.pdbx_description
1 polymer ?
#
loop_
_entity_poly.entity_id
_entity_poly.type
_entity_poly.pdbx_seq_one_letter_code
_entity_poly.pdbx_strand_id
1 'polypeptide(L)'
;MNKDGVLVASGGGFITREFLKSLWWPFSDMMEPKFQFAMRFNSLALDDSDLVLFVATIICCEEQLQESIVLALRLHLLANHPDDTFLLPKLLQKLADLRELVTEQAQLVQEIKKTEDTSLQPLLQEIYRDMY
;
A
#
# COMPACT_ATOMS: atom_id res chain seq x y z
N MET A 1 0.68 -8.00 6.64
CA MET A 1 1.70 -7.43 7.55
C MET A 1 1.03 -7.17 8.89
N ASN A 2 1.73 -7.38 10.00
CA ASN A 2 1.25 -7.01 11.34
C ASN A 2 2.32 -6.17 12.06
N LYS A 3 2.10 -5.86 13.34
CA LYS A 3 3.01 -5.03 14.13
C LYS A 3 4.42 -5.63 14.26
N ASP A 4 4.52 -6.97 14.16
CA ASP A 4 5.73 -7.75 14.45
C ASP A 4 6.48 -8.17 13.18
N GLY A 5 5.85 -8.17 12.00
CA GLY A 5 6.48 -8.62 10.77
C GLY A 5 5.57 -8.86 9.56
N VAL A 6 6.15 -9.48 8.55
CA VAL A 6 5.55 -9.72 7.23
C VAL A 6 5.66 -11.19 6.83
N LEU A 7 4.60 -11.72 6.24
CA LEU A 7 4.61 -13.04 5.61
C LEU A 7 5.26 -12.93 4.23
N VAL A 8 6.14 -13.87 3.92
CA VAL A 8 6.86 -13.98 2.64
C VAL A 8 6.72 -15.39 2.07
N ALA A 9 7.16 -15.61 0.83
CA ALA A 9 7.10 -16.90 0.15
C ALA A 9 5.70 -17.53 0.20
N SER A 10 4.67 -16.74 -0.16
CA SER A 10 3.26 -17.15 -0.14
C SER A 10 2.77 -17.67 1.21
N GLY A 11 3.30 -17.12 2.31
CA GLY A 11 2.97 -17.55 3.67
C GLY A 11 3.89 -18.65 4.23
N GLY A 12 4.83 -19.16 3.43
CA GLY A 12 5.81 -20.16 3.86
C GLY A 12 6.91 -19.62 4.78
N GLY A 13 7.02 -18.30 4.95
CA GLY A 13 7.98 -17.68 5.85
C GLY A 13 7.43 -16.42 6.53
N PHE A 14 7.99 -16.08 7.69
CA PHE A 14 7.69 -14.86 8.43
C PHE A 14 8.99 -14.12 8.74
N ILE A 15 9.09 -12.87 8.31
CA ILE A 15 10.23 -12.00 8.59
C ILE A 15 9.79 -10.94 9.60
N THR A 16 10.52 -10.81 10.70
CA THR A 16 10.19 -9.83 11.73
C THR A 16 10.53 -8.41 11.29
N ARG A 17 9.74 -7.44 11.78
CA ARG A 17 9.96 -6.02 11.55
C ARG A 17 11.31 -5.57 12.09
N GLU A 18 11.68 -6.03 13.29
CA GLU A 18 12.97 -5.69 13.91
C GLU A 18 14.14 -6.24 13.11
N PHE A 19 14.00 -7.44 12.51
CA PHE A 19 15.01 -7.95 11.58
C PHE A 19 15.15 -7.04 10.35
N LEU A 20 14.04 -6.65 9.71
CA LEU A 20 14.07 -5.76 8.55
C LEU A 20 14.67 -4.38 8.87
N LYS A 21 14.39 -3.83 10.06
CA LYS A 21 15.03 -2.59 10.54
C LYS A 21 16.53 -2.74 10.79
N SER A 22 16.98 -3.94 11.17
CA SER A 22 18.40 -4.21 11.43
C SER A 22 19.24 -4.40 10.16
N LEU A 23 18.58 -4.53 8.99
CA LEU A 23 19.28 -4.62 7.71
C LEU A 23 19.92 -3.27 7.33
N TRP A 24 21.01 -3.33 6.58
CA TRP A 24 21.67 -2.14 6.07
C TRP A 24 20.73 -1.37 5.12
N TRP A 25 20.98 -0.05 4.99
CA TRP A 25 20.34 0.79 3.99
C TRP A 25 20.47 0.13 2.61
N PRO A 26 19.41 0.01 1.81
CA PRO A 26 18.13 0.74 1.89
C PRO A 26 16.99 -0.02 2.57
N PHE A 27 17.21 -1.27 3.00
CA PHE A 27 16.12 -2.15 3.43
C PHE A 27 15.46 -1.70 4.74
N SER A 28 16.24 -1.12 5.66
CA SER A 28 15.73 -0.53 6.91
C SER A 28 14.66 0.53 6.62
N ASP A 29 14.94 1.42 5.67
CA ASP A 29 14.17 2.64 5.43
C ASP A 29 13.00 2.39 4.47
N MET A 30 13.13 1.41 3.57
CA MET A 30 12.08 1.05 2.62
C MET A 30 10.88 0.37 3.29
N MET A 31 11.10 -0.46 4.31
CA MET A 31 10.07 -1.32 4.88
C MET A 31 9.30 -0.66 6.03
N GLU A 32 9.96 0.18 6.82
CA GLU A 32 9.38 0.78 8.01
C GLU A 32 8.14 1.67 7.72
N PRO A 33 8.14 2.56 6.71
CA PRO A 33 6.96 3.32 6.33
C PRO A 33 5.77 2.43 5.94
N LYS A 34 6.01 1.29 5.28
CA LYS A 34 4.98 0.32 4.91
C LYS A 34 4.37 -0.36 6.13
N PHE A 35 5.17 -0.66 7.16
CA PHE A 35 4.65 -1.15 8.43
C PHE A 35 3.76 -0.11 9.12
N GLN A 36 4.18 1.16 9.15
CA GLN A 36 3.40 2.23 9.75
C GLN A 36 2.08 2.49 9.01
N PHE A 37 2.09 2.41 7.67
CA PHE A 37 0.87 2.45 6.87
C PHE A 37 -0.02 1.25 7.18
N ALA A 38 0.52 0.03 7.10
CA ALA A 38 -0.24 -1.20 7.32
C ALA A 38 -0.90 -1.24 8.70
N MET A 39 -0.23 -0.79 9.76
CA MET A 39 -0.82 -0.72 11.09
C MET A 39 -2.04 0.22 11.16
N ARG A 40 -1.95 1.39 10.53
CA ARG A 40 -3.04 2.37 10.47
C ARG A 40 -4.15 1.98 9.50
N PHE A 41 -3.83 1.20 8.49
CA PHE A 41 -4.80 0.68 7.52
C PHE A 41 -5.57 -0.52 8.11
N ASN A 42 -4.87 -1.46 8.74
CA ASN A 42 -5.47 -2.64 9.37
C ASN A 42 -6.40 -2.28 10.53
N SER A 43 -6.22 -1.12 11.19
CA SER A 43 -7.15 -0.66 12.23
C SER A 43 -8.53 -0.31 11.70
N LEU A 44 -8.70 -0.20 10.37
CA LEU A 44 -10.01 -0.07 9.73
C LEU A 44 -10.76 -1.40 9.64
N ALA A 45 -10.13 -2.53 9.99
CA ALA A 45 -10.73 -3.86 10.05
C ALA A 45 -11.51 -4.25 8.78
N LEU A 46 -10.99 -3.86 7.62
CA LEU A 46 -11.55 -4.19 6.32
C LEU A 46 -11.41 -5.68 6.02
N ASP A 47 -12.42 -6.25 5.38
CA ASP A 47 -12.37 -7.61 4.85
C ASP A 47 -11.97 -7.64 3.36
N ASP A 48 -11.83 -8.84 2.79
CA ASP A 48 -11.41 -9.01 1.41
C ASP A 48 -12.40 -8.38 0.40
N SER A 49 -13.69 -8.32 0.72
CA SER A 49 -14.70 -7.73 -0.15
C SER A 49 -14.59 -6.20 -0.22
N ASP A 50 -14.29 -5.56 0.91
CA ASP A 50 -13.99 -4.13 0.97
C ASP A 50 -12.71 -3.81 0.19
N LEU A 51 -11.67 -4.65 0.37
CA LEU A 51 -10.37 -4.47 -0.27
C LEU A 51 -10.45 -4.60 -1.80
N VAL A 52 -11.24 -5.52 -2.32
CA VAL A 52 -11.44 -5.66 -3.78
C VAL A 52 -12.00 -4.38 -4.40
N LEU A 53 -13.02 -3.78 -3.77
CA LEU A 53 -13.61 -2.52 -4.26
C LEU A 53 -12.66 -1.33 -4.07
N PHE A 54 -11.89 -1.31 -2.99
CA PHE A 54 -10.90 -0.28 -2.74
C PHE A 54 -9.75 -0.33 -3.77
N VAL A 55 -9.21 -1.52 -4.05
CA VAL A 55 -8.17 -1.71 -5.07
C VAL A 55 -8.71 -1.39 -6.47
N ALA A 56 -9.95 -1.75 -6.79
CA ALA A 56 -10.58 -1.35 -8.04
C ALA A 56 -10.64 0.18 -8.18
N THR A 57 -10.95 0.89 -7.08
CA THR A 57 -10.93 2.37 -7.05
C THR A 57 -9.53 2.95 -7.30
N ILE A 58 -8.48 2.25 -6.88
CA ILE A 58 -7.08 2.68 -7.11
C ILE A 58 -6.67 2.51 -8.57
N ILE A 59 -7.09 1.41 -9.20
CA ILE A 59 -6.68 1.05 -10.57
C ILE A 59 -7.49 1.82 -11.62
N CYS A 60 -8.78 2.02 -11.38
CA CYS A 60 -9.67 2.65 -12.36
C CYS A 60 -9.56 4.18 -12.32
N CYS A 61 -8.94 4.75 -13.36
CA CYS A 61 -8.78 6.20 -13.53
C CYS A 61 -9.78 6.82 -14.53
N GLU A 62 -10.63 6.01 -15.19
CA GLU A 62 -11.68 6.53 -16.07
C GLU A 62 -12.83 7.08 -15.21
N GLU A 63 -13.17 8.37 -15.38
CA GLU A 63 -14.09 9.10 -14.50
C GLU A 63 -15.44 8.38 -14.31
N GLN A 64 -16.09 7.93 -15.39
CA GLN A 64 -17.40 7.26 -15.31
C GLN A 64 -17.35 5.91 -14.59
N LEU A 65 -16.27 5.15 -14.80
CA LEU A 65 -16.07 3.87 -14.15
C LEU A 65 -15.71 4.06 -12.68
N GLN A 66 -14.86 5.04 -12.39
CA GLN A 66 -14.42 5.37 -11.04
C GLN A 66 -15.60 5.84 -10.17
N GLU A 67 -16.48 6.70 -10.68
CA GLU A 67 -17.70 7.10 -9.97
C GLU A 67 -18.57 5.90 -9.60
N SER A 68 -18.76 4.99 -10.55
CA SER A 68 -19.56 3.77 -10.35
C SER A 68 -18.95 2.85 -9.29
N ILE A 69 -17.62 2.67 -9.30
CA ILE A 69 -16.91 1.85 -8.32
C ILE A 69 -16.92 2.50 -6.93
N VAL A 70 -16.70 3.82 -6.84
CA VAL A 70 -16.74 4.55 -5.56
C VAL A 70 -18.14 4.49 -4.96
N LEU A 71 -19.19 4.58 -5.78
CA LEU A 71 -20.56 4.39 -5.32
C LEU A 71 -20.79 2.97 -4.79
N ALA A 72 -20.32 1.94 -5.52
CA ALA A 72 -20.42 0.55 -5.07
C ALA A 72 -19.68 0.33 -3.74
N LEU A 73 -18.45 0.85 -3.62
CA LEU A 73 -17.67 0.83 -2.38
C LEU A 73 -18.42 1.51 -1.23
N ARG A 74 -19.02 2.68 -1.46
CA ARG A 74 -19.79 3.38 -0.43
C ARG A 74 -20.96 2.55 0.09
N LEU A 75 -21.75 1.97 -0.81
CA LEU A 75 -22.92 1.17 -0.44
C LEU A 75 -22.49 -0.11 0.28
N HIS A 76 -21.43 -0.76 -0.20
CA HIS A 76 -20.86 -1.96 0.41
C HIS A 76 -20.37 -1.70 1.83
N LEU A 77 -19.58 -0.63 2.05
CA LEU A 77 -19.09 -0.27 3.37
C LEU A 77 -20.22 0.07 4.35
N LEU A 78 -21.27 0.77 3.90
CA LEU A 78 -22.44 1.07 4.75
C LEU A 78 -23.23 -0.18 5.16
N ALA A 79 -23.27 -1.20 4.29
CA ALA A 79 -23.96 -2.46 4.57
C ALA A 79 -23.11 -3.40 5.45
N ASN A 80 -21.81 -3.49 5.19
CA ASN A 80 -20.89 -4.42 5.84
C ASN A 80 -20.36 -3.89 7.19
N HIS A 81 -20.25 -2.56 7.33
CA HIS A 81 -19.76 -1.87 8.53
C HIS A 81 -20.77 -0.83 9.03
N PRO A 82 -21.98 -1.24 9.46
CA PRO A 82 -23.03 -0.29 9.86
C PRO A 82 -22.64 0.57 11.08
N ASP A 83 -21.69 0.10 11.89
CA ASP A 83 -21.19 0.79 13.08
C ASP A 83 -20.15 1.88 12.78
N ASP A 84 -19.56 1.93 11.56
CA ASP A 84 -18.56 2.93 11.18
C ASP A 84 -18.99 3.72 9.92
N THR A 85 -19.90 4.68 10.12
CA THR A 85 -20.41 5.56 9.06
C THR A 85 -19.35 6.45 8.40
N PHE A 86 -18.17 6.59 9.03
CA PHE A 86 -17.05 7.39 8.53
C PHE A 86 -15.96 6.53 7.86
N LEU A 87 -16.20 5.25 7.62
CA LEU A 87 -15.23 4.33 7.05
C LEU A 87 -14.78 4.76 5.65
N LEU A 88 -15.70 5.19 4.79
CA LEU A 88 -15.36 5.67 3.44
C LEU A 88 -14.45 6.92 3.48
N PRO A 89 -14.76 8.01 4.21
CA PRO A 89 -13.83 9.12 4.38
C PRO A 89 -12.45 8.71 4.91
N LYS A 90 -12.40 7.81 5.91
CA LYS A 90 -11.12 7.27 6.44
C LYS A 90 -10.34 6.52 5.37
N LEU A 91 -11.02 5.76 4.52
CA LEU A 91 -10.43 4.98 3.44
C LEU A 91 -9.89 5.87 2.31
N LEU A 92 -10.62 6.94 1.96
CA LEU A 92 -10.14 7.95 1.02
C LEU A 92 -8.93 8.72 1.57
N GLN A 93 -8.88 8.98 2.88
CA GLN A 93 -7.67 9.51 3.50
C GLN A 93 -6.50 8.52 3.38
N LYS A 94 -6.73 7.22 3.60
CA LYS A 94 -5.70 6.19 3.40
C LYS A 94 -5.21 6.12 1.95
N LEU A 95 -6.06 6.41 0.97
CA LEU A 95 -5.65 6.52 -0.42
C LEU A 95 -4.64 7.67 -0.64
N ALA A 96 -4.87 8.83 -0.01
CA ALA A 96 -3.91 9.92 -0.05
C ALA A 96 -2.58 9.55 0.63
N ASP A 97 -2.65 8.96 1.83
CA ASP A 97 -1.47 8.47 2.56
C ASP A 97 -0.67 7.44 1.72
N LEU A 98 -1.37 6.58 0.96
CA LEU A 98 -0.75 5.59 0.09
C LEU A 98 -0.02 6.23 -1.10
N ARG A 99 -0.58 7.30 -1.68
CA ARG A 99 0.06 8.05 -2.78
C ARG A 99 1.34 8.74 -2.32
N GLU A 100 1.34 9.29 -1.11
CA GLU A 100 2.54 9.86 -0.48
C GLU A 100 3.60 8.78 -0.25
N LEU A 101 3.22 7.63 0.32
CA LEU A 101 4.12 6.50 0.53
C LEU A 101 4.79 6.00 -0.77
N VAL A 102 4.02 5.95 -1.87
CA VAL A 102 4.53 5.55 -3.20
C VAL A 102 5.53 6.58 -3.75
N THR A 103 5.28 7.86 -3.51
CA THR A 103 6.16 8.98 -3.88
C THR A 103 7.50 8.88 -3.15
N GLU A 104 7.48 8.72 -1.82
CA GLU A 104 8.68 8.53 -0.99
C GLU A 104 9.48 7.29 -1.41
N GLN A 105 8.79 6.16 -1.65
CA GLN A 105 9.44 4.93 -2.07
C GLN A 105 10.13 5.08 -3.43
N ALA A 106 9.52 5.80 -4.38
CA ALA A 106 10.14 6.02 -5.68
C ALA A 106 11.38 6.91 -5.60
N GLN A 107 11.41 7.90 -4.71
CA GLN A 107 12.61 8.70 -4.43
C GLN A 107 13.74 7.83 -3.86
N LEU A 108 13.45 7.02 -2.84
CA LEU A 108 14.42 6.06 -2.29
C LEU A 108 14.97 5.11 -3.37
N VAL A 109 14.10 4.59 -4.24
CA VAL A 109 14.51 3.73 -5.36
C VAL A 109 15.45 4.46 -6.33
N GLN A 110 15.24 5.75 -6.58
CA GLN A 110 16.18 6.55 -7.40
C GLN A 110 17.53 6.76 -6.71
N GLU A 111 17.57 6.93 -5.39
CA GLU A 111 18.83 7.05 -4.63
C GLU A 111 19.63 5.74 -4.65
N ILE A 112 18.95 4.61 -4.49
CA ILE A 112 19.56 3.27 -4.58
C ILE A 112 20.19 3.06 -5.96
N LYS A 113 19.47 3.38 -7.04
CA LYS A 113 19.99 3.30 -8.42
C LYS A 113 21.27 4.13 -8.65
N LYS A 114 21.47 5.20 -7.89
CA LYS A 114 22.66 6.08 -8.02
C LYS A 114 23.85 5.60 -7.18
N THR A 115 23.60 4.90 -6.09
CA THR A 115 24.60 4.54 -5.08
C THR A 115 25.02 3.08 -5.13
N GLU A 116 24.16 2.21 -5.65
CA GLU A 116 24.42 0.79 -5.81
C GLU A 116 24.42 0.40 -7.29
N ASP A 117 25.32 -0.51 -7.68
CA ASP A 117 25.36 -1.17 -9.00
C ASP A 117 24.26 -2.25 -9.14
N THR A 118 23.23 -2.22 -8.28
CA THR A 118 22.12 -3.16 -8.27
C THR A 118 21.10 -2.76 -9.34
N SER A 119 21.06 -3.53 -10.43
CA SER A 119 20.02 -3.33 -11.45
C SER A 119 18.66 -3.80 -10.93
N LEU A 120 17.67 -2.91 -10.96
CA LEU A 120 16.28 -3.30 -10.76
C LEU A 120 15.85 -4.29 -11.85
N GLN A 121 14.90 -5.16 -11.53
CA GLN A 121 14.26 -6.01 -12.53
C GLN A 121 13.58 -5.17 -13.63
N PRO A 122 13.57 -5.62 -14.90
CA PRO A 122 13.06 -4.82 -16.04
C PRO A 122 11.64 -4.27 -15.86
N LEU A 123 10.73 -5.06 -15.27
CA LEU A 123 9.35 -4.61 -15.03
C LEU A 123 9.29 -3.44 -14.04
N LEU A 124 10.08 -3.50 -12.96
CA LEU A 124 10.16 -2.40 -11.99
C LEU A 124 10.79 -1.16 -12.62
N GLN A 125 11.78 -1.34 -13.50
CA GLN A 125 12.35 -0.22 -14.23
C GLN A 125 11.30 0.51 -15.06
N GLU A 126 10.40 -0.21 -15.73
CA GLU A 126 9.32 0.38 -16.51
C GLU A 126 8.33 1.15 -15.62
N ILE A 127 7.87 0.52 -14.52
CA ILE A 127 6.94 1.15 -13.56
C ILE A 127 7.51 2.45 -12.99
N TYR A 128 8.81 2.47 -12.65
CA TYR A 128 9.47 3.65 -12.09
C TYR A 128 9.97 4.65 -13.13
N ARG A 129 9.92 4.34 -14.44
CA ARG A 129 10.45 5.22 -15.50
C ARG A 129 9.61 6.49 -15.63
N ASP A 130 8.30 6.34 -15.61
CA ASP A 130 7.35 7.42 -15.91
C ASP A 130 6.64 7.96 -14.65
N MET A 131 7.07 7.51 -13.47
CA MET A 131 6.57 8.04 -12.19
C MET A 131 7.09 9.45 -11.88
N TYR A 132 8.14 9.92 -12.58
CA TYR A 132 8.69 11.28 -12.53
C TYR A 132 9.28 11.73 -13.87
#